data_AF-A0A950VPG2-F1
#
_entry.id   AF-A0A950VPG2-F1
#
_cell.length_a   1.000
_cell.length_b   1.000
_cell.length_c   1.000
_cell.angle_alpha   90.00
_cell.angle_beta   90.00
_cell.angle_gamma   90.00
#
_symmetry.space_group_name_H-M   'P 1'
#
loop_
_entity.id
_entity.type
_entity.pdbx_description
1 polymer ?
#
loop_
_entity_poly.entity_id
_entity_poly.type
_entity_poly.pdbx_seq_one_letter_code
_entity_poly.pdbx_strand_id
1 'polypeptide(L)'
;MGLHLVVSKGKHRGMVIDIKQDLFMFGSDQVCQLRSQQPGIAPQHCALLKRERKIFVRDLDGSQPTVINDAAMPAGSEWPLHSGDRLGVGPLEFVVEFREKALSQRDGEEWALKVLDKSSTEAQKKQESEELYKDGGNQYEGAANAAAAILKHLESKKGEVKGRLRVFSEAGVNVVRINDRHLVEEGEISLIQKELTDHLAKTTGRVLLDLKNVHRMSSMALSMIVHLHRQLKARGATLALCQVNPDVLPVLQAVGMGKLFPCFPNKDAALGAKW
;
A
#
# COMPACT_ATOMS: atom_id res chain seq x y z
N MET A 1 19.19 13.86 -4.14
CA MET A 1 17.99 13.37 -4.86
C MET A 1 17.05 14.54 -5.01
N GLY A 2 16.57 14.84 -6.22
CA GLY A 2 15.49 15.80 -6.41
C GLY A 2 14.17 15.22 -5.91
N LEU A 3 13.40 16.04 -5.21
CA LEU A 3 12.02 15.79 -4.82
C LEU A 3 11.20 16.98 -5.31
N HIS A 4 10.11 16.70 -6.02
CA HIS A 4 9.19 17.70 -6.52
C HIS A 4 7.77 17.33 -6.12
N LEU A 5 6.91 18.34 -6.03
CA LEU A 5 5.46 18.16 -5.91
C LEU A 5 4.79 18.77 -7.13
N VAL A 6 3.98 17.99 -7.84
CA VAL A 6 3.20 18.46 -9.00
C VAL A 6 1.76 18.65 -8.56
N VAL A 7 1.26 19.90 -8.59
CA VAL A 7 -0.13 20.21 -8.19
C VAL A 7 -1.10 19.48 -9.12
N SER A 8 -1.97 18.62 -8.59
CA SER A 8 -2.89 17.81 -9.40
C SER A 8 -4.28 18.46 -9.59
N LYS A 9 -4.68 19.36 -8.69
CA LYS A 9 -6.02 19.97 -8.64
C LYS A 9 -5.98 21.49 -8.45
N GLY A 10 -7.09 22.14 -8.80
CA GLY A 10 -7.29 23.59 -8.62
C GLY A 10 -6.54 24.46 -9.65
N LYS A 11 -6.58 25.78 -9.43
CA LYS A 11 -6.10 26.83 -10.35
C LYS A 11 -4.61 26.79 -10.72
N HIS A 12 -3.80 26.01 -10.00
CA HIS A 12 -2.35 25.88 -10.21
C HIS A 12 -1.96 24.47 -10.68
N ARG A 13 -2.92 23.67 -11.16
CA ARG A 13 -2.67 22.31 -11.67
C ARG A 13 -1.55 22.29 -12.72
N GLY A 14 -0.60 21.37 -12.56
CA GLY A 14 0.61 21.27 -13.39
C GLY A 14 1.80 22.10 -12.89
N MET A 15 1.62 22.98 -11.91
CA MET A 15 2.74 23.66 -11.25
C MET A 15 3.62 22.65 -10.49
N VAL A 16 4.93 22.75 -10.69
CA VAL A 16 5.95 21.94 -10.01
C VAL A 16 6.59 22.75 -8.88
N ILE A 17 6.79 22.13 -7.71
CA ILE A 17 7.38 22.75 -6.52
C ILE A 17 8.63 21.96 -6.10
N ASP A 18 9.80 22.59 -6.19
CA ASP A 18 11.10 22.01 -5.80
C ASP A 18 11.28 21.89 -4.28
N ILE A 19 11.33 20.67 -3.75
CA ILE A 19 11.54 20.42 -2.31
C ILE A 19 13.04 20.26 -2.02
N LYS A 20 13.72 21.42 -1.91
CA LYS A 20 15.19 21.50 -1.71
C LYS A 20 15.62 21.19 -0.27
N GLN A 21 14.79 21.52 0.72
CA GLN A 21 15.06 21.32 2.15
C GLN A 21 14.77 19.87 2.60
N ASP A 22 15.34 19.46 3.73
CA ASP A 22 15.10 18.12 4.31
C ASP A 22 13.91 18.06 5.27
N LEU A 23 13.47 19.21 5.78
CA LEU A 23 12.17 19.45 6.39
C LEU A 23 11.42 20.47 5.53
N PHE A 24 10.17 20.20 5.18
CA PHE A 24 9.33 21.12 4.41
C PHE A 24 7.88 21.05 4.89
N MET A 25 7.40 22.14 5.50
CA MET A 25 6.12 22.22 6.21
C MET A 25 5.01 22.86 5.36
N PHE A 26 3.78 22.39 5.61
CA PHE A 26 2.54 22.82 5.00
C PHE A 26 1.62 23.37 6.09
N GLY A 27 0.95 24.49 5.84
CA GLY A 27 0.00 25.05 6.79
C GLY A 27 -0.41 26.48 6.47
N SER A 28 -1.09 27.15 7.40
CA SER A 28 -1.38 28.59 7.32
C SER A 28 -0.29 29.47 7.94
N ASP A 29 0.57 28.93 8.81
CA ASP A 29 1.58 29.68 9.55
C ASP A 29 2.73 30.21 8.67
N GLN A 30 3.34 31.31 9.12
CA GLN A 30 4.52 31.87 8.46
C GLN A 30 5.72 30.92 8.45
N VAL A 31 5.81 29.98 9.41
CA VAL A 31 6.88 28.98 9.51
C VAL A 31 6.84 27.94 8.38
N CYS A 32 5.69 27.74 7.77
CA CYS A 32 5.50 26.77 6.69
C CYS A 32 6.09 27.29 5.37
N GLN A 33 6.65 26.38 4.57
CA GLN A 33 7.22 26.70 3.26
C GLN A 33 6.14 26.71 2.18
N LEU A 34 5.17 25.79 2.25
CA LEU A 34 3.94 25.86 1.48
C LEU A 34 2.83 26.43 2.36
N ARG A 35 2.48 27.70 2.10
CA ARG A 35 1.48 28.44 2.89
C ARG A 35 0.16 28.57 2.14
N SER A 36 -0.94 28.31 2.84
CA SER A 36 -2.29 28.42 2.29
C SER A 36 -3.30 28.78 3.37
N GLN A 37 -4.15 29.77 3.07
CA GLN A 37 -5.26 30.23 3.93
C GLN A 37 -6.60 29.63 3.47
N GLN A 38 -6.60 28.41 2.93
CA GLN A 38 -7.82 27.72 2.51
C GLN A 38 -8.45 26.96 3.69
N PRO A 39 -9.80 26.86 3.78
CA PRO A 39 -10.47 26.10 4.83
C PRO A 39 -9.98 24.64 4.89
N GLY A 40 -9.86 24.09 6.10
CA GLY A 40 -9.38 22.72 6.32
C GLY A 40 -7.85 22.56 6.31
N ILE A 41 -7.09 23.65 6.25
CA ILE A 41 -5.63 23.66 6.43
C ILE A 41 -5.32 24.27 7.81
N ALA A 42 -4.51 23.58 8.59
CA ALA A 42 -4.14 23.95 9.94
C ALA A 42 -2.89 24.86 10.00
N PRO A 43 -2.61 25.55 11.14
CA PRO A 43 -1.39 26.33 11.38
C PRO A 43 -0.12 25.64 10.88
N GLN A 44 0.11 24.42 11.35
CA GLN A 44 1.19 23.53 10.93
C GLN A 44 0.57 22.15 10.70
N HIS A 45 0.03 21.92 9.50
CA HIS A 45 -0.80 20.75 9.19
C HIS A 45 0.03 19.47 9.02
N CYS A 46 1.06 19.53 8.17
CA CYS A 46 1.94 18.40 7.93
C CYS A 46 3.35 18.84 7.51
N ALA A 47 4.31 17.91 7.56
CA ALA A 47 5.67 18.11 7.07
C ALA A 47 6.14 16.97 6.19
N LEU A 48 6.77 17.29 5.05
CA LEU A 48 7.63 16.37 4.33
C LEU A 48 9.01 16.32 4.99
N LEU A 49 9.55 15.11 5.06
CA LEU A 49 10.78 14.74 5.75
C LEU A 49 11.65 13.91 4.80
N LYS A 50 12.83 14.40 4.45
CA LYS A 50 13.79 13.71 3.57
C LYS A 50 14.93 13.15 4.42
N ARG A 51 14.99 11.84 4.56
CA ARG A 51 16.01 11.13 5.37
C ARG A 51 16.50 9.91 4.59
N GLU A 52 17.81 9.64 4.58
CA GLU A 52 18.39 8.42 3.98
C GLU A 52 18.00 8.15 2.50
N ARG A 53 17.74 9.20 1.72
CA ARG A 53 17.20 9.13 0.33
C ARG A 53 15.74 8.63 0.23
N LYS A 54 15.04 8.46 1.35
CA LYS A 54 13.60 8.21 1.44
C LYS A 54 12.87 9.51 1.73
N ILE A 55 11.59 9.55 1.35
CA ILE A 55 10.68 10.66 1.65
C ILE A 55 9.60 10.14 2.61
N PHE A 56 9.30 10.91 3.64
CA PHE A 56 8.17 10.67 4.53
C PHE A 56 7.30 11.92 4.59
N VAL A 57 6.02 11.76 4.92
CA VAL A 57 5.16 12.85 5.42
C VAL A 57 4.77 12.56 6.87
N ARG A 58 4.63 13.61 7.67
CA ARG A 58 4.17 13.55 9.06
C ARG A 58 2.98 14.48 9.25
N ASP A 59 1.89 13.97 9.80
CA ASP A 59 0.78 14.79 10.27
C ASP A 59 1.17 15.44 11.60
N LEU A 60 0.99 16.75 11.71
CA LEU A 60 1.48 17.57 12.82
C LEU A 60 0.36 18.13 13.72
N ASP A 61 -0.88 18.18 13.22
CA ASP A 61 -2.00 18.88 13.86
C ASP A 61 -3.13 17.93 14.29
N GLY A 62 -3.42 16.88 13.50
CA GLY A 62 -4.43 15.87 13.81
C GLY A 62 -5.90 16.32 13.77
N SER A 63 -6.23 17.61 13.67
CA SER A 63 -7.63 18.07 13.61
C SER A 63 -8.25 17.97 12.21
N GLN A 64 -7.41 17.97 11.17
CA GLN A 64 -7.77 17.72 9.78
C GLN A 64 -6.75 16.73 9.22
N PRO A 65 -7.17 15.54 8.72
CA PRO A 65 -6.23 14.51 8.34
C PRO A 65 -5.51 14.86 7.03
N THR A 66 -4.18 14.76 7.04
CA THR A 66 -3.40 14.63 5.81
C THR A 66 -3.83 13.35 5.06
N VAL A 67 -4.03 13.42 3.75
CA VAL A 67 -4.55 12.31 2.93
C VAL A 67 -3.47 11.75 2.00
N ILE A 68 -3.38 10.43 1.89
CA ILE A 68 -2.41 9.73 1.03
C ILE A 68 -3.14 8.63 0.27
N ASN A 69 -3.21 8.75 -1.06
CA ASN A 69 -3.94 7.84 -1.95
C ASN A 69 -5.36 7.51 -1.42
N ASP A 70 -6.18 8.55 -1.26
CA ASP A 70 -7.60 8.49 -0.89
C ASP A 70 -7.92 7.94 0.52
N ALA A 71 -6.91 7.83 1.40
CA ALA A 71 -7.06 7.51 2.82
C ALA A 71 -6.37 8.55 3.72
N ALA A 72 -6.98 8.85 4.86
CA ALA A 72 -6.37 9.64 5.92
C ALA A 72 -5.16 8.89 6.51
N MET A 73 -4.05 9.58 6.75
CA MET A 73 -2.96 9.04 7.56
C MET A 73 -3.27 9.18 9.06
N PRO A 74 -2.67 8.37 9.95
CA PRO A 74 -2.95 8.45 11.37
C PRO A 74 -2.24 9.65 12.00
N ALA A 75 -2.96 10.42 12.83
CA ALA A 75 -2.44 11.63 13.47
C ALA A 75 -1.10 11.37 14.19
N GLY A 76 -0.16 12.31 14.07
CA GLY A 76 1.17 12.26 14.70
C GLY A 76 2.14 11.20 14.13
N SER A 77 1.71 10.34 13.20
CA SER A 77 2.54 9.29 12.60
C SER A 77 3.42 9.83 11.46
N GLU A 78 4.56 9.17 11.21
CA GLU A 78 5.37 9.38 10.00
C GLU A 78 5.05 8.29 8.97
N TRP A 79 4.90 8.68 7.71
CA TRP A 79 4.43 7.83 6.62
C TRP A 79 5.37 7.87 5.42
N PRO A 80 5.85 6.73 4.89
CA PRO A 80 6.73 6.69 3.72
C PRO A 80 5.98 7.03 2.42
N LEU A 81 6.53 7.95 1.63
CA LEU A 81 5.99 8.33 0.33
C LEU A 81 6.84 7.74 -0.80
N HIS A 82 6.16 7.17 -1.80
CA HIS A 82 6.73 6.64 -3.03
C HIS A 82 6.49 7.61 -4.19
N SER A 83 7.22 7.43 -5.28
CA SER A 83 7.06 8.24 -6.48
C SER A 83 5.71 7.97 -7.14
N GLY A 84 5.00 9.04 -7.50
CA GLY A 84 3.63 9.02 -8.00
C GLY A 84 2.54 8.92 -6.92
N ASP A 85 2.85 9.02 -5.62
CA ASP A 85 1.83 9.10 -4.56
C ASP A 85 1.04 10.41 -4.59
N ARG A 86 -0.27 10.33 -4.34
CA ARG A 86 -1.14 11.50 -4.19
C ARG A 86 -1.23 11.92 -2.73
N LEU A 87 -0.67 13.09 -2.43
CA LEU A 87 -0.72 13.77 -1.14
C LEU A 87 -1.79 14.86 -1.15
N GLY A 88 -2.76 14.76 -0.24
CA GLY A 88 -3.82 15.75 -0.02
C GLY A 88 -3.64 16.48 1.30
N VAL A 89 -3.81 17.81 1.28
CA VAL A 89 -3.67 18.73 2.41
C VAL A 89 -4.84 19.70 2.38
N GLY A 90 -5.88 19.42 3.17
CA GLY A 90 -7.19 20.06 3.04
C GLY A 90 -7.71 19.99 1.58
N PRO A 91 -8.02 21.11 0.93
CA PRO A 91 -8.47 21.15 -0.48
C PRO A 91 -7.32 21.13 -1.51
N LEU A 92 -6.05 21.06 -1.08
CA LEU A 92 -4.89 20.96 -1.97
C LEU A 92 -4.56 19.49 -2.25
N GLU A 93 -4.12 19.19 -3.48
CA GLU A 93 -3.65 17.86 -3.85
C GLU A 93 -2.42 17.95 -4.76
N PHE A 94 -1.45 17.07 -4.52
CA PHE A 94 -0.16 17.00 -5.18
C PHE A 94 0.17 15.55 -5.55
N VAL A 95 0.86 15.36 -6.67
CA VAL A 95 1.62 14.13 -6.96
C VAL A 95 3.06 14.33 -6.47
N VAL A 96 3.55 13.37 -5.69
CA VAL A 96 4.91 13.32 -5.16
C VAL A 96 5.83 12.72 -6.23
N GLU A 97 6.89 13.42 -6.65
CA GLU A 97 7.81 12.94 -7.69
C GLU A 97 9.27 12.96 -7.23
N PHE A 98 9.92 11.80 -7.26
CA PHE A 98 11.36 11.68 -7.07
C PHE A 98 11.95 10.45 -7.77
N ARG A 99 13.28 10.43 -7.94
CA ARG A 99 13.99 9.30 -8.55
C ARG A 99 14.36 8.23 -7.52
N GLU A 100 13.50 7.23 -7.40
CA GLU A 100 13.79 5.96 -6.74
C GLU A 100 14.93 5.18 -7.43
N LYS A 101 15.50 4.18 -6.74
CA LYS A 101 16.27 3.13 -7.41
C LYS A 101 15.29 2.20 -8.14
N ALA A 102 15.58 1.86 -9.39
CA ALA A 102 15.03 0.66 -9.98
C ALA A 102 15.75 -0.58 -9.40
N LEU A 103 15.05 -1.71 -9.29
CA LEU A 103 15.69 -3.02 -9.32
C LEU A 103 16.49 -3.13 -10.62
N SER A 104 17.73 -3.60 -10.59
CA SER A 104 18.42 -3.94 -11.84
C SER A 104 17.88 -5.26 -12.38
N GLN A 105 17.97 -5.49 -13.69
CA GLN A 105 17.50 -6.75 -14.28
C GLN A 105 18.30 -7.96 -13.74
N ARG A 106 19.59 -7.78 -13.41
CA ARG A 106 20.42 -8.78 -12.72
C ARG A 106 19.86 -9.16 -11.35
N ASP A 107 19.36 -8.19 -10.58
CA ASP A 107 18.75 -8.48 -9.26
C ASP A 107 17.48 -9.34 -9.39
N GLY A 108 16.82 -9.32 -10.56
CA GLY A 108 15.70 -10.20 -10.90
C GLY A 108 16.13 -11.61 -11.29
N GLU A 109 17.08 -11.71 -12.20
CA GLU A 109 17.59 -12.99 -12.73
C GLU A 109 18.36 -13.80 -11.68
N GLU A 110 19.25 -13.14 -10.93
CA GLU A 110 20.03 -13.78 -9.86
C GLU A 110 19.15 -14.14 -8.64
N TRP A 111 18.03 -13.44 -8.44
CA TRP A 111 17.01 -13.81 -7.46
C TRP A 111 16.28 -15.09 -7.86
N ALA A 112 15.77 -15.19 -9.08
CA ALA A 112 14.97 -16.35 -9.52
C ALA A 112 15.72 -17.67 -9.29
N LEU A 113 17.00 -17.71 -9.68
CA LEU A 113 17.90 -18.84 -9.46
C LEU A 113 18.01 -19.23 -7.97
N LYS A 114 18.26 -18.25 -7.09
CA LYS A 114 18.52 -18.49 -5.65
C LYS A 114 17.32 -18.98 -4.84
N VAL A 115 16.10 -18.95 -5.36
CA VAL A 115 14.91 -19.52 -4.69
C VAL A 115 14.36 -20.77 -5.39
N LEU A 116 14.57 -20.91 -6.70
CA LEU A 116 14.39 -22.19 -7.41
C LEU A 116 15.27 -23.29 -6.81
N ASP A 117 16.52 -22.97 -6.47
CA ASP A 117 17.49 -23.90 -5.88
C ASP A 117 17.10 -24.42 -4.46
N LYS A 118 16.05 -23.84 -3.84
CA LYS A 118 15.47 -24.29 -2.57
C LYS A 118 14.05 -24.87 -2.68
N SER A 119 13.54 -25.04 -3.90
CA SER A 119 12.19 -25.53 -4.20
C SER A 119 12.15 -26.61 -5.30
N SER A 120 13.31 -26.99 -5.82
CA SER A 120 13.52 -27.88 -6.96
C SER A 120 13.13 -29.35 -6.75
N THR A 121 12.79 -29.78 -5.54
CA THR A 121 12.51 -31.20 -5.22
C THR A 121 11.12 -31.68 -5.66
N GLU A 122 10.07 -30.84 -5.65
CA GLU A 122 8.68 -31.33 -5.71
C GLU A 122 7.80 -30.74 -6.83
N ALA A 123 7.68 -31.54 -7.89
CA ALA A 123 6.53 -31.70 -8.79
C ALA A 123 6.07 -30.51 -9.66
N GLN A 124 6.18 -30.72 -10.98
CA GLN A 124 5.51 -29.95 -12.03
C GLN A 124 4.08 -30.49 -12.27
N LYS A 125 3.11 -29.63 -12.66
CA LYS A 125 2.37 -29.70 -13.95
C LYS A 125 1.06 -28.88 -13.98
N LYS A 126 0.95 -28.02 -15.02
CA LYS A 126 -0.25 -27.61 -15.80
C LYS A 126 -1.34 -26.76 -15.09
N GLN A 127 -1.75 -25.57 -15.59
CA GLN A 127 -2.39 -25.17 -16.88
C GLN A 127 -3.89 -25.58 -16.95
N GLU A 128 -4.87 -24.80 -17.42
CA GLU A 128 -5.03 -23.37 -17.86
C GLU A 128 -6.54 -23.03 -18.08
N SER A 129 -6.90 -21.80 -18.54
CA SER A 129 -8.24 -21.32 -19.04
C SER A 129 -9.38 -21.05 -18.01
N GLU A 130 -10.38 -20.14 -18.18
CA GLU A 130 -10.63 -18.98 -19.11
C GLU A 130 -11.56 -17.91 -18.43
N GLU A 131 -12.32 -17.07 -19.19
CA GLU A 131 -13.20 -15.95 -18.70
C GLU A 131 -14.43 -15.68 -19.65
N LEU A 132 -15.14 -14.53 -19.52
CA LEU A 132 -16.22 -13.88 -20.36
C LEU A 132 -17.70 -14.09 -19.92
N TYR A 133 -18.66 -13.13 -20.02
CA TYR A 133 -18.76 -11.75 -20.56
C TYR A 133 -19.77 -10.87 -19.75
N LYS A 134 -19.65 -9.52 -19.81
CA LYS A 134 -20.66 -8.38 -19.92
C LYS A 134 -22.07 -8.53 -19.29
N ASP A 135 -22.79 -7.54 -18.76
CA ASP A 135 -22.71 -6.06 -18.54
C ASP A 135 -23.72 -5.70 -17.38
N GLY A 136 -24.18 -4.49 -17.01
CA GLY A 136 -24.07 -3.09 -17.45
C GLY A 136 -25.17 -2.19 -16.78
N GLY A 137 -25.31 -0.91 -17.18
CA GLY A 137 -26.61 -0.18 -17.12
C GLY A 137 -27.17 0.47 -15.81
N ASN A 138 -26.45 1.43 -15.21
CA ASN A 138 -26.92 2.72 -14.63
C ASN A 138 -28.42 2.96 -14.23
N GLN A 139 -28.68 3.49 -13.01
CA GLN A 139 -29.36 4.81 -12.81
C GLN A 139 -29.32 5.32 -11.34
N TYR A 140 -29.41 6.65 -11.16
CA TYR A 140 -29.13 7.36 -9.89
C TYR A 140 -30.33 8.20 -9.43
N GLU A 141 -30.92 7.87 -8.27
CA GLU A 141 -31.82 8.81 -7.57
C GLU A 141 -31.84 8.63 -6.04
N GLY A 142 -31.66 7.41 -5.52
CA GLY A 142 -31.41 7.17 -4.08
C GLY A 142 -30.06 7.72 -3.55
N ALA A 143 -29.32 8.48 -4.36
CA ALA A 143 -27.88 8.68 -4.25
C ALA A 143 -27.41 9.35 -2.95
N ALA A 144 -28.19 10.22 -2.30
CA ALA A 144 -27.77 10.91 -1.08
C ALA A 144 -27.81 10.00 0.17
N ASN A 145 -28.94 9.36 0.44
CA ASN A 145 -29.06 8.40 1.56
C ASN A 145 -28.28 7.10 1.28
N ALA A 146 -28.24 6.67 0.01
CA ALA A 146 -27.31 5.63 -0.41
C ALA A 146 -25.86 6.07 -0.14
N ALA A 147 -25.43 7.27 -0.50
CA ALA A 147 -24.07 7.76 -0.20
C ALA A 147 -23.79 7.81 1.30
N ALA A 148 -24.72 8.19 2.17
CA ALA A 148 -24.49 8.15 3.62
C ALA A 148 -24.28 6.72 4.14
N ALA A 149 -25.13 5.77 3.71
CA ALA A 149 -24.98 4.35 4.07
C ALA A 149 -23.72 3.72 3.46
N ILE A 150 -23.45 4.02 2.19
CA ILE A 150 -22.28 3.58 1.42
C ILE A 150 -21.00 4.19 1.99
N LEU A 151 -20.97 5.45 2.43
CA LEU A 151 -19.81 6.06 3.09
C LEU A 151 -19.48 5.31 4.39
N LYS A 152 -20.47 5.04 5.24
CA LYS A 152 -20.29 4.21 6.44
C LYS A 152 -19.81 2.78 6.12
N HIS A 153 -20.28 2.21 5.01
CA HIS A 153 -19.86 0.89 4.51
C HIS A 153 -18.49 0.92 3.80
N LEU A 154 -18.10 2.06 3.24
CA LEU A 154 -16.79 2.33 2.63
C LEU A 154 -15.76 2.64 3.70
N GLU A 155 -16.13 3.26 4.81
CA GLU A 155 -15.28 3.45 5.99
C GLU A 155 -14.90 2.10 6.58
N SER A 156 -15.87 1.20 6.79
CA SER A 156 -15.59 -0.17 7.23
C SER A 156 -14.81 -1.01 6.20
N LYS A 157 -14.95 -0.73 4.89
CA LYS A 157 -14.16 -1.36 3.81
C LYS A 157 -12.83 -0.64 3.46
N LYS A 158 -12.59 0.58 3.96
CA LYS A 158 -11.32 1.34 3.79
C LYS A 158 -10.28 0.82 4.75
N GLY A 159 -10.71 0.45 5.96
CA GLY A 159 -9.87 -0.08 7.02
C GLY A 159 -9.06 0.94 7.78
N GLU A 160 -8.64 0.54 8.97
CA GLU A 160 -7.78 1.35 9.83
C GLU A 160 -6.38 1.40 9.23
N VAL A 161 -5.87 2.62 9.07
CA VAL A 161 -4.53 2.85 8.54
C VAL A 161 -3.53 2.79 9.70
N LYS A 162 -2.47 1.98 9.58
CA LYS A 162 -1.51 1.68 10.65
C LYS A 162 -0.11 1.50 10.07
N GLY A 163 0.71 2.55 10.18
CA GLY A 163 2.04 2.56 9.54
C GLY A 163 1.93 2.27 8.05
N ARG A 164 2.78 1.39 7.52
CA ARG A 164 2.77 0.95 6.11
C ARG A 164 1.56 0.06 5.78
N LEU A 165 0.78 -0.38 6.77
CA LEU A 165 -0.37 -1.26 6.61
C LEU A 165 -1.71 -0.53 6.62
N ARG A 166 -2.72 -1.15 5.99
CA ARG A 166 -4.13 -0.73 6.04
C ARG A 166 -4.95 -1.98 6.34
N VAL A 167 -5.50 -2.05 7.55
CA VAL A 167 -5.98 -3.28 8.18
C VAL A 167 -7.48 -3.22 8.44
N PHE A 168 -8.20 -4.31 8.16
CA PHE A 168 -9.64 -4.41 8.40
C PHE A 168 -10.06 -5.87 8.57
N SER A 169 -11.25 -6.07 9.16
CA SER A 169 -11.88 -7.39 9.18
C SER A 169 -13.12 -7.38 8.28
N GLU A 170 -13.23 -8.36 7.39
CA GLU A 170 -14.35 -8.51 6.46
C GLU A 170 -14.66 -10.00 6.29
N ALA A 171 -15.93 -10.40 6.45
CA ALA A 171 -16.36 -11.80 6.41
C ALA A 171 -15.53 -12.78 7.29
N GLY A 172 -15.06 -12.31 8.45
CA GLY A 172 -14.21 -13.08 9.38
C GLY A 172 -12.76 -13.29 8.89
N VAL A 173 -12.32 -12.56 7.86
CA VAL A 173 -10.94 -12.53 7.37
C VAL A 173 -10.27 -11.25 7.86
N ASN A 174 -9.03 -11.36 8.33
CA ASN A 174 -8.18 -10.20 8.65
C ASN A 174 -7.48 -9.78 7.35
N VAL A 175 -8.00 -8.74 6.70
CA VAL A 175 -7.45 -8.20 5.46
C VAL A 175 -6.41 -7.13 5.80
N VAL A 176 -5.20 -7.30 5.27
CA VAL A 176 -4.07 -6.41 5.49
C VAL A 176 -3.53 -5.99 4.13
N ARG A 177 -3.77 -4.74 3.73
CA ARG A 177 -3.13 -4.17 2.54
C ARG A 177 -1.79 -3.56 2.90
N ILE A 178 -0.75 -3.91 2.15
CA ILE A 178 0.51 -3.17 2.16
C ILE A 178 0.33 -1.91 1.30
N ASN A 179 0.52 -0.72 1.88
CA ASN A 179 0.35 0.54 1.13
C ASN A 179 1.57 0.91 0.28
N ASP A 180 2.77 0.48 0.70
CA ASP A 180 4.05 0.75 0.01
C ASP A 180 4.05 0.19 -1.43
N ARG A 181 4.53 0.99 -2.39
CA ARG A 181 4.55 0.59 -3.82
C ARG A 181 5.69 -0.35 -4.18
N HIS A 182 6.81 -0.22 -3.48
CA HIS A 182 8.09 -0.79 -3.88
C HIS A 182 8.80 -1.44 -2.69
N LEU A 183 8.59 -2.75 -2.54
CA LEU A 183 9.13 -3.55 -1.44
C LEU A 183 10.56 -3.99 -1.78
N VAL A 184 11.47 -3.02 -1.91
CA VAL A 184 12.82 -3.23 -2.46
C VAL A 184 13.91 -3.06 -1.40
N GLU A 185 13.94 -1.93 -0.69
CA GLU A 185 14.99 -1.58 0.28
C GLU A 185 14.79 -2.35 1.60
N GLU A 186 15.84 -3.01 2.09
CA GLU A 186 15.79 -3.95 3.21
C GLU A 186 15.14 -3.37 4.48
N GLY A 187 15.59 -2.19 4.94
CA GLY A 187 15.05 -1.58 6.16
C GLY A 187 13.58 -1.17 6.06
N GLU A 188 13.05 -0.93 4.85
CA GLU A 188 11.61 -0.70 4.64
C GLU A 188 10.85 -2.01 4.86
N ILE A 189 11.35 -3.10 4.29
CA ILE A 189 10.77 -4.44 4.39
C ILE A 189 10.82 -4.93 5.85
N SER A 190 11.89 -4.66 6.59
CA SER A 190 11.98 -4.98 8.02
C SER A 190 10.93 -4.24 8.87
N LEU A 191 10.59 -2.98 8.52
CA LEU A 191 9.52 -2.23 9.19
C LEU A 191 8.15 -2.86 8.87
N ILE A 192 7.86 -3.16 7.60
CA ILE A 192 6.60 -3.84 7.21
C ILE A 192 6.50 -5.21 7.89
N GLN A 193 7.59 -5.98 7.95
CA GLN A 193 7.62 -7.28 8.62
C GLN A 193 7.31 -7.16 10.10
N LYS A 194 7.86 -6.13 10.78
CA LYS A 194 7.54 -5.85 12.18
C LYS A 194 6.07 -5.48 12.34
N GLU A 195 5.55 -4.52 11.57
CA GLU A 195 4.14 -4.10 11.64
C GLU A 195 3.17 -5.26 11.38
N LEU A 196 3.48 -6.13 10.41
CA LEU A 196 2.72 -7.36 10.13
C LEU A 196 2.75 -8.33 11.32
N THR A 197 3.92 -8.52 11.92
CA THR A 197 4.12 -9.44 13.05
C THR A 197 3.41 -8.95 14.31
N ASP A 198 3.52 -7.65 14.61
CA ASP A 198 2.92 -7.00 15.77
C ASP A 198 1.39 -6.95 15.64
N HIS A 199 0.86 -6.60 14.46
CA HIS A 199 -0.58 -6.58 14.21
C HIS A 199 -1.21 -7.99 14.26
N LEU A 200 -0.57 -8.97 13.63
CA LEU A 200 -1.10 -10.34 13.53
C LEU A 200 -0.66 -11.26 14.68
N ALA A 201 -0.01 -10.71 15.71
CA ALA A 201 0.59 -11.46 16.84
C ALA A 201 -0.37 -12.47 17.51
N LYS A 202 -1.67 -12.13 17.59
CA LYS A 202 -2.72 -12.93 18.24
C LYS A 202 -3.74 -13.53 17.26
N THR A 203 -3.49 -13.48 15.95
CA THR A 203 -4.46 -13.93 14.93
C THR A 203 -4.41 -15.45 14.77
N THR A 204 -5.58 -16.10 14.88
CA THR A 204 -5.79 -17.56 14.81
C THR A 204 -6.80 -17.97 13.73
N GLY A 205 -7.04 -17.11 12.73
CA GLY A 205 -8.01 -17.31 11.65
C GLY A 205 -7.44 -16.97 10.27
N ARG A 206 -8.32 -16.72 9.30
CA ARG A 206 -7.94 -16.34 7.93
C ARG A 206 -7.28 -14.95 7.89
N VAL A 207 -6.13 -14.84 7.22
CA VAL A 207 -5.41 -13.59 6.94
C VAL A 207 -5.25 -13.41 5.43
N LEU A 208 -5.66 -12.26 4.90
CA LEU A 208 -5.56 -11.93 3.47
C LEU A 208 -4.61 -10.75 3.29
N LEU A 209 -3.45 -11.00 2.70
CA LEU A 209 -2.47 -9.96 2.38
C LEU A 209 -2.77 -9.39 0.99
N ASP A 210 -3.30 -8.16 0.97
CA ASP A 210 -3.66 -7.43 -0.24
C ASP A 210 -2.43 -6.65 -0.74
N LEU A 211 -1.98 -6.99 -1.95
CA LEU A 211 -0.80 -6.43 -2.60
C LEU A 211 -1.14 -5.40 -3.69
N LYS A 212 -2.37 -4.85 -3.71
CA LYS A 212 -2.87 -3.96 -4.78
C LYS A 212 -1.95 -2.78 -5.12
N ASN A 213 -1.25 -2.23 -4.12
CA ASN A 213 -0.33 -1.10 -4.33
C ASN A 213 1.08 -1.55 -4.74
N VAL A 214 1.45 -2.82 -4.50
CA VAL A 214 2.82 -3.34 -4.65
C VAL A 214 3.12 -3.62 -6.12
N HIS A 215 3.71 -2.61 -6.77
CA HIS A 215 4.14 -2.70 -8.16
C HIS A 215 5.49 -3.41 -8.33
N ARG A 216 6.38 -3.37 -7.32
CA ARG A 216 7.70 -4.05 -7.33
C ARG A 216 8.03 -4.63 -5.96
N MET A 217 8.73 -5.77 -5.94
CA MET A 217 9.22 -6.38 -4.70
C MET A 217 10.55 -7.14 -4.90
N SER A 218 11.36 -7.26 -3.85
CA SER A 218 12.62 -7.99 -3.84
C SER A 218 12.50 -9.37 -3.18
N SER A 219 13.57 -10.18 -3.29
CA SER A 219 13.73 -11.46 -2.60
C SER A 219 13.51 -11.36 -1.08
N MET A 220 13.85 -10.23 -0.46
CA MET A 220 13.63 -9.98 0.97
C MET A 220 12.14 -9.79 1.29
N ALA A 221 11.38 -9.09 0.45
CA ALA A 221 9.95 -8.91 0.63
C ALA A 221 9.16 -10.21 0.45
N LEU A 222 9.61 -11.09 -0.44
CA LEU A 222 9.06 -12.44 -0.58
C LEU A 222 9.39 -13.30 0.62
N SER A 223 10.62 -13.21 1.12
CA SER A 223 11.05 -13.87 2.35
C SER A 223 10.20 -13.43 3.53
N MET A 224 9.88 -12.13 3.68
CA MET A 224 8.94 -11.61 4.68
C MET A 224 7.57 -12.31 4.62
N ILE A 225 6.97 -12.45 3.43
CA ILE A 225 5.66 -13.12 3.26
C ILE A 225 5.74 -14.61 3.60
N VAL A 226 6.82 -15.30 3.21
CA VAL A 226 7.03 -16.73 3.54
C VAL A 226 7.23 -16.92 5.06
N HIS A 227 7.94 -16.01 5.74
CA HIS A 227 8.07 -16.04 7.20
C HIS A 227 6.73 -15.76 7.89
N LEU A 228 5.95 -14.79 7.40
CA LEU A 228 4.60 -14.51 7.91
C LEU A 228 3.69 -15.74 7.79
N HIS A 229 3.66 -16.41 6.62
CA HIS A 229 2.91 -17.66 6.44
C HIS A 229 3.31 -18.72 7.48
N ARG A 230 4.62 -18.94 7.68
CA ARG A 230 5.12 -19.91 8.66
C ARG A 230 4.69 -19.56 10.09
N GLN A 231 4.75 -18.29 10.49
CA GLN A 231 4.32 -17.84 11.82
C GLN A 231 2.81 -17.94 12.03
N LEU A 232 1.99 -17.63 11.02
CA LEU A 232 0.54 -17.80 11.07
C LEU A 232 0.16 -19.28 11.16
N LYS A 233 0.75 -20.12 10.30
CA LYS A 233 0.51 -21.56 10.28
C LYS A 233 0.89 -22.25 11.60
N ALA A 234 1.96 -21.79 12.26
CA ALA A 234 2.35 -22.26 13.60
C ALA A 234 1.34 -21.90 14.71
N ARG A 235 0.39 -20.98 14.45
CA ARG A 235 -0.71 -20.57 15.34
C ARG A 235 -2.08 -21.10 14.87
N GLY A 236 -2.11 -21.96 13.86
CA GLY A 236 -3.36 -22.45 13.24
C GLY A 236 -4.06 -21.44 12.30
N ALA A 237 -3.48 -20.25 12.09
CA ALA A 237 -3.99 -19.27 11.15
C ALA A 237 -3.56 -19.60 9.71
N THR A 238 -4.38 -19.20 8.73
CA THR A 238 -4.10 -19.38 7.30
C THR A 238 -3.82 -18.05 6.62
N LEU A 239 -3.02 -18.08 5.54
CA LEU A 239 -2.66 -16.90 4.75
C LEU A 239 -3.11 -17.10 3.31
N ALA A 240 -3.62 -16.04 2.69
CA ALA A 240 -3.78 -15.89 1.24
C ALA A 240 -3.21 -14.55 0.77
N LEU A 241 -2.91 -14.44 -0.53
CA LEU A 241 -2.65 -13.16 -1.19
C LEU A 241 -3.85 -12.73 -2.05
N CYS A 242 -4.03 -11.44 -2.27
CA CYS A 242 -4.80 -10.95 -3.42
C CYS A 242 -4.18 -9.72 -4.08
N GLN A 243 -4.61 -9.44 -5.31
CA GLN A 243 -4.21 -8.24 -6.07
C GLN A 243 -2.70 -8.08 -6.29
N VAL A 244 -1.98 -9.19 -6.47
CA VAL A 244 -0.58 -9.18 -6.92
C VAL A 244 -0.49 -8.49 -8.29
N ASN A 245 0.49 -7.59 -8.49
CA ASN A 245 0.78 -7.02 -9.81
C ASN A 245 1.03 -8.15 -10.85
N PRO A 246 0.37 -8.14 -12.02
CA PRO A 246 0.68 -9.05 -13.13
C PRO A 246 2.17 -9.15 -13.51
N ASP A 247 2.98 -8.09 -13.35
CA ASP A 247 4.44 -8.16 -13.61
C ASP A 247 5.19 -9.05 -12.60
N VAL A 248 4.63 -9.19 -11.39
CA VAL A 248 5.23 -9.90 -10.24
C VAL A 248 4.72 -11.34 -10.15
N LEU A 249 3.48 -11.59 -10.59
CA LEU A 249 2.80 -12.88 -10.48
C LEU A 249 3.54 -14.06 -11.15
N PRO A 250 4.10 -13.95 -12.38
CA PRO A 250 4.87 -15.02 -13.01
C PRO A 250 6.05 -15.49 -12.16
N VAL A 251 6.69 -14.58 -11.42
CA VAL A 251 7.86 -14.91 -10.60
C VAL A 251 7.46 -15.48 -9.24
N LEU A 252 6.30 -15.08 -8.67
CA LEU A 252 5.70 -15.83 -7.54
C LEU A 252 5.40 -17.28 -7.93
N GLN A 253 4.90 -17.49 -9.16
CA GLN A 253 4.57 -18.81 -9.69
C GLN A 253 5.83 -19.64 -9.97
N ALA A 254 6.86 -19.05 -10.59
CA ALA A 254 8.15 -19.69 -10.82
C ALA A 254 8.83 -20.12 -9.50
N VAL A 255 8.78 -19.27 -8.48
CA VAL A 255 9.30 -19.55 -7.12
C VAL A 255 8.37 -20.49 -6.33
N GLY A 256 7.28 -20.98 -6.92
CA GLY A 256 6.38 -21.97 -6.34
C GLY A 256 5.51 -21.47 -5.19
N MET A 257 5.44 -20.15 -4.95
CA MET A 257 4.73 -19.60 -3.77
C MET A 257 3.23 -19.85 -3.80
N GLY A 258 2.63 -20.05 -4.98
CA GLY A 258 1.24 -20.50 -5.13
C GLY A 258 0.95 -21.89 -4.53
N LYS A 259 1.97 -22.69 -4.19
CA LYS A 259 1.85 -23.95 -3.43
C LYS A 259 1.85 -23.73 -1.91
N LEU A 260 2.37 -22.60 -1.42
CA LEU A 260 2.44 -22.27 0.01
C LEU A 260 1.13 -21.66 0.51
N PHE A 261 0.50 -20.82 -0.32
CA PHE A 261 -0.77 -20.17 -0.04
C PHE A 261 -1.48 -19.77 -1.35
N PRO A 262 -2.83 -19.74 -1.37
CA PRO A 262 -3.57 -19.32 -2.55
C PRO A 262 -3.37 -17.83 -2.83
N CYS A 263 -3.38 -17.49 -4.11
CA CYS A 263 -3.28 -16.12 -4.61
C CYS A 263 -4.53 -15.82 -5.46
N PHE A 264 -5.28 -14.78 -5.10
CA PHE A 264 -6.56 -14.43 -5.74
C PHE A 264 -6.45 -13.15 -6.59
N PRO A 265 -7.20 -13.03 -7.71
CA PRO A 265 -7.14 -11.85 -8.57
C PRO A 265 -7.65 -10.59 -7.88
N ASN A 266 -8.62 -10.74 -6.96
CA ASN A 266 -9.19 -9.66 -6.16
C ASN A 266 -9.54 -10.13 -4.75
N LYS A 267 -9.88 -9.17 -3.88
CA LYS A 267 -10.26 -9.43 -2.49
C LYS A 267 -11.53 -10.28 -2.38
N ASP A 268 -12.56 -9.99 -3.18
CA ASP A 268 -13.88 -10.60 -2.99
C ASP A 268 -13.88 -12.10 -3.35
N ALA A 269 -13.09 -12.49 -4.37
CA ALA A 269 -12.78 -13.88 -4.68
C ALA A 269 -12.07 -14.60 -3.52
N ALA A 270 -11.15 -13.92 -2.82
CA ALA A 270 -10.49 -14.47 -1.64
C ALA A 270 -11.44 -14.62 -0.44
N LEU A 271 -12.34 -13.66 -0.21
CA LEU A 271 -13.29 -13.70 0.90
C LEU A 271 -14.30 -14.86 0.75
N GLY A 272 -14.79 -15.08 -0.48
CA GLY A 272 -15.73 -16.15 -0.81
C GLY A 272 -15.10 -17.56 -0.86
N ALA A 273 -13.79 -17.67 -1.07
CA ALA A 273 -13.08 -18.95 -1.10
C ALA A 273 -12.84 -19.53 0.31
N LYS A 274 -12.70 -20.86 0.39
CA LYS A 274 -12.27 -21.59 1.60
C LYS A 274 -10.77 -21.92 1.51
N TRP A 275 -10.01 -21.47 2.50
CA TRP A 275 -8.56 -21.59 2.64
C TRP A 275 -8.16 -21.19 4.07
#